data_AF-T1FJ81-F1
#
_entry.id   AF-T1FJ81-F1
#
_cell.length_a   1.000
_cell.length_b   1.000
_cell.length_c   1.000
_cell.angle_alpha   90.00
_cell.angle_beta   90.00
_cell.angle_gamma   90.00
#
_symmetry.space_group_name_H-M   'P 1'
#
loop_
_entity.id
_entity.type
_entity.pdbx_description
1 polymer ?
#
loop_
_entity_poly.entity_id
_entity_poly.type
_entity_poly.pdbx_seq_one_letter_code
_entity_poly.pdbx_strand_id
1 'polypeptide(L)'
;MSKTRSQRSQSIPEPASVKDDNILCCVCDAVVQIEPSDLYDELVKYASKSKNMKFYCDNCVKHADGFKGLLQMLNEKFESIDSRFKMFDSIDIGMKNLQLRLESSGENLKQLEKLDEKLNQSINSLKNDITKSWSDVVKSNSKIVNNEAASLRNMISTSFSDVVKKDLDVVSKEVISVRRTIEMANEVKARENNIVLFNFSEDLDVAKDRGNVLGFLRSLTDESLKDDDILKIFRQGKKPSVPSPPRPVIVNFINLSAKVLVMRRLFRLALLDEKMREVKISDDLTTDQRLQLIKLVLEEKTRESKDGHFLYRNVFKVKKIELPVVNSFESLAIKFRCGKKTILLLAVYRPGSVPITPAFFDELTSLLEQILLLADYVILTGDLNVHLEKKQSLLSEKRKAYWGNMIEINGSNPKKLWMTINRVLCKMNSVDSLNMSDELNFDDFAQFF
;
A
#
# COMPACT_ATOMS: atom_id res chain seq x y z
N MET A 1 57.93 43.73 19.26
CA MET A 1 56.65 43.01 19.08
C MET A 1 55.52 43.92 19.53
N SER A 2 54.38 43.84 18.85
CA SER A 2 53.06 44.39 19.22
C SER A 2 52.78 45.85 18.84
N LYS A 3 51.86 45.95 17.86
CA LYS A 3 51.21 47.15 17.32
C LYS A 3 50.27 47.77 18.35
N THR A 4 50.34 49.09 18.52
CA THR A 4 49.31 49.89 19.20
C THR A 4 48.51 50.62 18.12
N ARG A 5 47.29 50.17 17.84
CA ARG A 5 46.33 50.87 16.96
C ARG A 5 45.31 51.58 17.84
N SER A 6 45.50 52.89 17.94
CA SER A 6 44.56 53.86 18.50
C SER A 6 43.23 53.83 17.73
N GLN A 7 42.14 54.00 18.48
CA GLN A 7 40.75 54.03 18.05
C GLN A 7 40.51 55.17 17.05
N ARG A 8 39.88 54.84 15.93
CA ARG A 8 39.10 55.79 15.13
C ARG A 8 37.70 55.22 15.02
N SER A 9 36.76 55.94 15.62
CA SER A 9 35.32 55.75 15.60
C SER A 9 34.82 55.40 14.19
N GLN A 10 34.27 54.20 14.04
CA GLN A 10 33.39 53.86 12.92
C GLN A 10 31.96 53.83 13.45
N SER A 11 31.19 54.77 12.91
CA SER A 11 29.75 54.86 13.00
C SER A 11 29.08 53.49 12.82
N ILE A 12 28.19 53.18 13.75
CA ILE A 12 27.20 52.10 13.63
C ILE A 12 26.45 52.32 12.31
N PRO A 13 26.41 51.34 11.37
CA PRO A 13 25.40 51.36 10.33
C PRO A 13 24.07 51.12 11.03
N GLU A 14 23.13 52.05 10.88
CA GLU A 14 21.73 51.86 11.24
C GLU A 14 21.26 50.48 10.75
N PRO A 15 20.47 49.73 11.54
CA PRO A 15 19.90 48.49 11.06
C PRO A 15 19.05 48.83 9.83
N ALA A 16 19.39 48.19 8.71
CA ALA A 16 18.64 48.29 7.47
C ALA A 16 17.15 48.19 7.76
N SER A 17 16.40 49.20 7.32
CA SER A 17 14.95 49.31 7.46
C SER A 17 14.29 47.95 7.28
N VAL A 18 13.69 47.43 8.36
CA VAL A 18 12.87 46.23 8.34
C VAL A 18 11.77 46.47 7.32
N LYS A 19 11.81 45.75 6.20
CA LYS A 19 10.64 45.66 5.32
C LYS A 19 9.55 44.93 6.12
N ASP A 20 8.37 45.52 6.23
CA ASP A 20 7.22 45.03 7.01
C ASP A 20 6.66 43.66 6.53
N ASP A 21 7.24 43.08 5.47
CA ASP A 21 6.79 41.85 4.82
C ASP A 21 7.81 40.71 5.01
N ASN A 22 8.21 40.35 6.24
CA ASN A 22 9.05 39.17 6.47
C ASN A 22 8.28 38.11 7.26
N ILE A 23 8.35 36.84 6.82
CA ILE A 23 7.78 35.71 7.56
C ILE A 23 8.70 35.37 8.73
N LEU A 24 8.19 35.52 9.95
CA LEU A 24 8.93 35.26 11.19
C LEU A 24 8.57 33.89 11.76
N CYS A 25 9.58 33.24 12.34
CA CYS A 25 9.37 32.04 13.14
C CYS A 25 8.55 32.37 14.39
N CYS A 26 7.45 31.66 14.61
CA CYS A 26 6.53 31.82 15.75
C CYS A 26 7.16 31.54 17.12
N VAL A 27 8.41 31.06 17.18
CA VAL A 27 9.09 30.67 18.42
C VAL A 27 10.31 31.53 18.73
N CYS A 28 11.10 31.89 17.73
CA CYS A 28 12.35 32.63 17.93
C CYS A 28 12.40 33.97 17.18
N ASP A 29 11.32 34.34 16.49
CA ASP A 29 11.20 35.55 15.66
C ASP A 29 12.29 35.69 14.59
N ALA A 30 13.03 34.60 14.30
CA ALA A 30 13.99 34.59 13.21
C ALA A 30 13.26 34.65 11.87
N VAL A 31 13.79 35.43 10.92
CA VAL A 31 13.30 35.49 9.55
C VAL A 31 13.49 34.11 8.91
N VAL A 32 12.38 33.52 8.45
CA VAL A 32 12.41 32.27 7.70
C VAL A 32 12.89 32.60 6.28
N GLN A 33 14.12 32.21 5.95
CA GLN A 33 14.65 32.40 4.59
C GLN A 33 14.08 31.31 3.68
N ILE A 34 13.16 31.70 2.79
CA ILE A 34 12.70 30.87 1.67
C ILE A 34 13.45 31.37 0.43
N GLU A 35 13.93 30.47 -0.41
CA GLU A 35 14.65 30.86 -1.64
C GLU A 35 13.77 31.75 -2.54
N PRO A 36 14.31 32.83 -3.14
CA PRO A 36 13.52 33.75 -3.94
C PRO A 36 12.92 33.05 -5.17
N SER A 37 11.60 33.04 -5.28
CA SER A 37 10.85 32.61 -6.46
C SER A 37 9.86 33.70 -6.86
N ASP A 38 9.32 33.63 -8.08
CA ASP A 38 8.35 34.63 -8.59
C ASP A 38 7.03 34.67 -7.78
N LEU A 39 6.80 33.68 -6.89
CA LEU A 39 5.67 33.58 -5.96
C LEU A 39 6.04 34.03 -4.53
N TYR A 40 7.30 34.33 -4.25
CA TYR A 40 7.77 34.69 -2.90
C TYR A 40 7.04 35.93 -2.38
N ASP A 41 6.97 36.98 -3.19
CA ASP A 41 6.34 38.25 -2.77
C ASP A 41 4.82 38.10 -2.54
N GLU A 42 4.14 37.23 -3.29
CA GLU A 42 2.72 36.92 -3.10
C GLU A 42 2.45 36.06 -1.86
N LEU A 43 3.26 35.01 -1.67
CA LEU A 43 3.17 34.12 -0.52
C LEU A 43 3.45 34.85 0.79
N VAL A 44 4.47 35.71 0.80
CA VAL A 44 4.83 36.51 1.97
C VAL A 44 3.73 37.51 2.31
N LYS A 45 3.11 38.14 1.31
CA LYS A 45 1.97 39.06 1.47
C LYS A 45 0.69 38.37 1.98
N TYR A 46 0.49 37.10 1.63
CA TYR A 46 -0.66 36.32 2.12
C TYR A 46 -0.40 35.74 3.51
N ALA A 47 0.82 35.22 3.73
CA ALA A 47 1.28 34.67 4.99
C ALA A 47 1.28 35.72 6.11
N SER A 48 1.78 36.94 5.85
CA SER A 48 1.82 38.04 6.82
C SER A 48 0.43 38.52 7.25
N LYS A 49 -0.59 38.38 6.38
CA LYS A 49 -1.98 38.74 6.68
C LYS A 49 -2.78 37.64 7.39
N SER A 50 -2.34 36.39 7.29
CA SER A 50 -3.07 35.24 7.83
C SER A 50 -2.75 34.97 9.32
N LYS A 51 -3.63 35.39 10.23
CA LYS A 51 -3.47 35.15 11.69
C LYS A 51 -3.43 33.67 12.11
N ASN A 52 -3.90 32.78 11.25
CA ASN A 52 -4.03 31.35 11.54
C ASN A 52 -2.85 30.51 11.03
N MET A 53 -1.90 31.11 10.32
CA MET A 53 -0.76 30.41 9.74
C MET A 53 0.49 30.73 10.58
N LYS A 54 1.13 29.68 11.11
CA LYS A 54 2.31 29.81 11.97
C LYS A 54 3.49 29.14 11.30
N PHE A 55 4.58 29.87 11.18
CA PHE A 55 5.83 29.40 10.58
C PHE A 55 6.83 29.06 11.69
N TYR A 56 7.60 28.00 11.50
CA TYR A 56 8.61 27.54 12.46
C TYR A 56 9.91 27.34 11.70
N CYS A 57 11.02 27.88 12.20
CA CYS A 57 12.34 27.65 11.59
C CYS A 57 12.85 26.23 11.91
N ASP A 58 13.75 25.72 11.07
CA ASP A 58 14.30 24.37 11.20
C ASP A 58 14.92 24.09 12.58
N ASN A 59 15.54 25.10 13.19
CA ASN A 59 16.11 24.96 14.53
C ASN A 59 15.04 24.77 15.60
N CYS A 60 13.93 25.52 15.53
CA CYS A 60 12.81 25.38 16.46
C CYS A 60 12.01 24.10 16.22
N VAL A 61 11.87 23.65 14.96
CA VAL A 61 11.24 22.37 14.62
C VAL A 61 12.02 21.18 15.17
N LYS A 62 13.37 21.23 15.11
CA LYS A 62 14.25 20.19 15.65
C LYS A 62 14.21 20.08 17.19
N HIS A 63 13.78 21.13 17.89
CA HIS A 63 13.75 21.19 19.36
C HIS A 63 12.33 21.14 19.93
N ALA A 64 11.30 21.02 19.08
CA ALA A 64 9.93 20.77 19.51
C ALA A 64 9.74 19.27 19.78
N ASP A 65 9.80 18.87 21.05
CA ASP A 65 9.73 17.47 21.50
C ASP A 65 8.50 16.70 20.97
N GLY A 66 7.40 17.40 20.64
CA GLY A 66 6.19 16.79 20.08
C GLY A 66 6.21 16.51 18.57
N PHE A 67 7.11 17.14 17.79
CA PHE A 67 7.14 17.01 16.32
C PHE A 67 8.20 16.02 15.82
N LYS A 68 9.24 15.75 16.60
CA LYS A 68 10.36 14.88 16.21
C LYS A 68 9.90 13.45 15.92
N GLY A 69 9.01 12.89 16.75
CA GLY A 69 8.45 11.54 16.53
C GLY A 69 7.53 11.46 15.32
N LEU A 70 6.74 12.51 15.06
CA LEU A 70 5.82 12.58 13.92
C LEU A 70 6.56 12.72 12.59
N LEU A 71 7.60 13.57 12.55
CA LEU A 71 8.49 13.74 11.40
C LEU A 71 9.26 12.45 11.08
N GLN A 72 9.79 11.77 12.10
CA GLN A 72 10.47 10.49 11.91
C GLN A 72 9.53 9.42 11.35
N MET A 73 8.32 9.29 11.90
CA MET A 73 7.32 8.37 11.39
C MET A 73 6.89 8.68 9.95
N LEU A 74 6.71 9.96 9.61
CA LEU A 74 6.37 10.38 8.24
C LEU A 74 7.49 10.02 7.27
N ASN A 75 8.75 10.29 7.63
CA ASN A 75 9.89 9.94 6.78
C ASN A 75 10.02 8.43 6.57
N GLU A 76 9.88 7.63 7.62
CA GLU A 76 9.88 6.16 7.53
C GLU A 76 8.73 5.63 6.64
N LYS A 77 7.56 6.29 6.69
CA LYS A 77 6.44 5.95 5.80
C LYS A 77 6.68 6.38 4.36
N PHE A 78 7.33 7.51 4.11
CA PHE A 78 7.70 7.93 2.75
C PHE A 78 8.74 6.98 2.14
N GLU A 79 9.77 6.59 2.88
CA GLU A 79 10.76 5.58 2.44
C GLU A 79 10.10 4.21 2.18
N SER A 80 9.14 3.81 3.02
CA SER A 80 8.36 2.59 2.81
C SER A 80 7.49 2.65 1.56
N ILE A 81 6.94 3.82 1.22
CA ILE A 81 6.16 4.01 0.00
C ILE A 81 7.07 4.00 -1.24
N ASP A 82 8.21 4.69 -1.19
CA ASP A 82 9.19 4.72 -2.28
C ASP A 82 9.73 3.32 -2.62
N SER A 83 10.05 2.52 -1.60
CA SER A 83 10.48 1.12 -1.80
C SER A 83 9.39 0.25 -2.43
N ARG A 84 8.11 0.50 -2.13
CA ARG A 84 6.98 -0.19 -2.78
C ARG A 84 6.80 0.25 -4.23
N PHE A 85 7.02 1.52 -4.55
CA PHE A 85 7.02 1.99 -5.94
C PHE A 85 8.11 1.33 -6.77
N LYS A 86 9.34 1.22 -6.25
CA LYS A 86 10.42 0.46 -6.91
C LYS A 86 10.08 -1.02 -7.15
N MET A 87 9.31 -1.62 -6.24
CA MET A 87 8.81 -2.98 -6.43
C MET A 87 7.78 -3.06 -7.57
N PHE A 88 6.89 -2.07 -7.70
CA PHE A 88 5.96 -2.00 -8.84
C PHE A 88 6.68 -1.85 -10.18
N ASP A 89 7.74 -1.05 -10.25
CA ASP A 89 8.57 -0.94 -11.47
C ASP A 89 9.20 -2.30 -11.84
N SER A 90 9.66 -3.05 -10.84
CA SER A 90 10.22 -4.39 -11.04
C SER A 90 9.16 -5.39 -11.53
N ILE A 91 7.92 -5.27 -11.04
CA ILE A 91 6.79 -6.09 -11.48
C ILE A 91 6.40 -5.75 -12.93
N ASP A 92 6.37 -4.47 -13.29
CA ASP A 92 6.07 -4.02 -14.66
C ASP A 92 7.11 -4.56 -15.68
N ILE A 93 8.40 -4.48 -15.31
CA ILE A 93 9.49 -5.10 -16.08
C ILE A 93 9.27 -6.63 -16.19
N GLY A 94 8.91 -7.28 -15.08
CA GLY A 94 8.60 -8.72 -15.05
C GLY A 94 7.42 -9.10 -15.95
N MET A 95 6.36 -8.30 -15.96
CA MET A 95 5.18 -8.49 -16.81
C MET A 95 5.52 -8.35 -18.28
N LYS A 96 6.28 -7.31 -18.66
CA LYS A 96 6.77 -7.14 -20.05
C LYS A 96 7.59 -8.35 -20.51
N ASN A 97 8.46 -8.88 -19.66
CA ASN A 97 9.25 -10.09 -19.97
C ASN A 97 8.41 -11.37 -20.07
N LEU A 98 7.31 -11.48 -19.31
CA LEU A 98 6.38 -12.60 -19.44
C LEU A 98 5.58 -12.51 -20.73
N GLN A 99 5.16 -11.31 -21.11
CA GLN A 99 4.42 -11.07 -22.36
C GLN A 99 5.25 -11.48 -23.58
N LEU A 100 6.52 -11.07 -23.65
CA LEU A 100 7.45 -11.47 -24.71
C LEU A 100 7.63 -13.00 -24.79
N ARG A 101 7.68 -13.68 -23.64
CA ARG A 101 7.78 -15.15 -23.60
C ARG A 101 6.50 -15.84 -24.06
N LEU A 102 5.33 -15.31 -23.73
CA LEU A 102 4.04 -15.80 -24.19
C LEU A 102 3.91 -15.70 -25.72
N GLU A 103 4.35 -14.59 -26.30
CA GLU A 103 4.37 -14.39 -27.75
C GLU A 103 5.27 -15.43 -28.44
N SER A 104 6.50 -15.63 -27.94
CA SER A 104 7.42 -16.66 -28.47
C SER A 104 6.88 -18.09 -28.30
N SER A 105 6.26 -18.41 -27.17
CA SER A 105 5.61 -19.72 -26.97
C SER A 105 4.44 -19.94 -27.93
N GLY A 106 3.68 -18.89 -28.26
CA GLY A 106 2.62 -18.95 -29.28
C GLY A 106 3.15 -19.30 -30.67
N GLU A 107 4.33 -18.79 -31.04
CA GLU A 107 5.00 -19.17 -32.29
C GLU A 107 5.46 -20.64 -32.29
N ASN A 108 6.02 -21.11 -31.17
CA ASN A 108 6.43 -22.50 -31.02
C ASN A 108 5.23 -23.46 -31.11
N LEU A 109 4.07 -23.08 -30.55
CA LEU A 109 2.85 -23.88 -30.64
C LEU A 109 2.40 -24.06 -32.10
N LYS A 110 2.42 -22.98 -32.90
CA LYS A 110 2.11 -23.02 -34.34
C LYS A 110 3.08 -23.91 -35.12
N GLN A 111 4.35 -23.98 -34.70
CA GLN A 111 5.32 -24.89 -35.32
C GLN A 111 5.04 -26.35 -34.96
N LEU A 112 4.67 -26.63 -33.70
CA LEU A 112 4.27 -27.95 -33.22
C LEU A 112 3.01 -28.45 -33.93
N GLU A 113 2.00 -27.60 -34.12
CA GLU A 113 0.79 -27.93 -34.89
C GLU A 113 1.15 -28.35 -36.33
N LYS A 114 2.07 -27.63 -36.99
CA LYS A 114 2.56 -27.99 -38.32
C LYS A 114 3.34 -29.32 -38.34
N LEU A 115 4.06 -29.63 -37.27
CA LEU A 115 4.77 -30.91 -37.14
C LEU A 115 3.81 -32.07 -36.88
N ASP A 116 2.77 -31.85 -36.08
CA ASP A 116 1.71 -32.83 -35.83
C ASP A 116 0.93 -33.16 -37.10
N GLU A 117 0.58 -32.14 -37.89
CA GLU A 117 -0.06 -32.31 -39.21
C GLU A 117 0.81 -33.18 -40.14
N LYS A 118 2.13 -32.91 -40.20
CA LYS A 118 3.08 -33.71 -40.99
C LYS A 118 3.20 -35.13 -40.46
N LEU A 119 3.27 -35.30 -39.14
CA LEU A 119 3.37 -36.61 -38.50
C LEU A 119 2.11 -37.44 -38.80
N ASN A 120 0.93 -36.84 -38.70
CA ASN A 120 -0.35 -37.49 -39.01
C ASN A 120 -0.41 -37.92 -40.48
N GLN A 121 0.10 -37.10 -41.41
CA GLN A 121 0.23 -37.49 -42.82
C GLN A 121 1.17 -38.69 -43.00
N SER A 122 2.33 -38.69 -42.34
CA SER A 122 3.28 -39.81 -42.37
C SER A 122 2.72 -41.09 -41.74
N ILE A 123 2.01 -40.97 -40.61
CA ILE A 123 1.35 -42.10 -39.94
C ILE A 123 0.26 -42.68 -40.85
N ASN A 124 -0.54 -41.84 -41.52
CA ASN A 124 -1.56 -42.32 -42.44
C ASN A 124 -0.95 -43.01 -43.66
N SER A 125 0.17 -42.50 -44.19
CA SER A 125 0.92 -43.18 -45.25
C SER A 125 1.44 -44.54 -44.79
N LEU A 126 2.13 -44.57 -43.63
CA LEU A 126 2.66 -45.79 -43.06
C LEU A 126 1.56 -46.81 -42.75
N LYS A 127 0.40 -46.35 -42.24
CA LYS A 127 -0.77 -47.20 -41.98
C LYS A 127 -1.28 -47.84 -43.27
N ASN A 128 -1.31 -47.09 -44.37
CA ASN A 128 -1.70 -47.63 -45.67
C ASN A 128 -0.67 -48.66 -46.17
N ASP A 129 0.63 -48.38 -46.02
CA ASP A 129 1.71 -49.29 -46.40
C ASP A 129 1.71 -50.57 -45.57
N ILE A 130 1.51 -50.45 -44.25
CA ILE A 130 1.37 -51.57 -43.31
C ILE A 130 0.12 -52.38 -43.66
N THR A 131 -1.03 -51.75 -43.93
CA THR A 131 -2.26 -52.48 -44.27
C THR A 131 -2.07 -53.29 -45.56
N LYS A 132 -1.38 -52.70 -46.55
CA LYS A 132 -1.03 -53.37 -47.80
C LYS A 132 -0.04 -54.52 -47.57
N SER A 133 1.04 -54.28 -46.82
CA SER A 133 2.05 -55.28 -46.49
C SER A 133 1.52 -56.41 -45.60
N TRP A 134 0.66 -56.12 -44.62
CA TRP A 134 -0.02 -57.13 -43.81
C TRP A 134 -1.02 -57.95 -44.64
N SER A 135 -1.70 -57.35 -45.62
CA SER A 135 -2.52 -58.09 -46.58
C SER A 135 -1.70 -59.09 -47.42
N ASP A 136 -0.41 -58.81 -47.62
CA ASP A 136 0.54 -59.68 -48.31
C ASP A 136 1.16 -60.72 -47.36
N VAL A 137 1.50 -60.36 -46.12
CA VAL A 137 2.09 -61.27 -45.11
C VAL A 137 1.08 -62.29 -44.56
N VAL A 138 -0.18 -61.89 -44.35
CA VAL A 138 -1.27 -62.80 -43.92
C VAL A 138 -1.56 -63.86 -44.98
N LYS A 139 -1.22 -63.61 -46.26
CA LYS A 139 -1.25 -64.62 -47.32
C LYS A 139 -0.05 -65.57 -47.32
N SER A 140 1.03 -65.27 -46.60
CA SER A 140 2.28 -66.04 -46.69
C SER A 140 2.66 -66.83 -45.44
N ASN A 141 2.39 -66.39 -44.21
CA ASN A 141 3.04 -67.02 -43.05
C ASN A 141 2.09 -67.40 -41.90
N SER A 142 1.45 -68.57 -42.02
CA SER A 142 0.62 -69.19 -40.97
C SER A 142 1.37 -70.13 -40.02
N LYS A 143 2.70 -69.97 -39.78
CA LYS A 143 3.49 -70.97 -39.04
C LYS A 143 4.70 -70.45 -38.24
N ILE A 144 4.68 -69.30 -37.57
CA ILE A 144 5.81 -68.94 -36.66
C ILE A 144 5.35 -68.10 -35.46
N VAL A 145 4.47 -68.60 -34.60
CA VAL A 145 4.29 -68.01 -33.26
C VAL A 145 3.90 -69.12 -32.29
N ASN A 146 4.85 -69.73 -31.57
CA ASN A 146 4.47 -70.49 -30.37
C ASN A 146 5.53 -70.66 -29.28
N ASN A 147 6.81 -70.29 -29.48
CA ASN A 147 7.81 -70.45 -28.41
C ASN A 147 8.22 -69.15 -27.68
N GLU A 148 7.98 -67.95 -28.22
CA GLU A 148 8.24 -66.68 -27.51
C GLU A 148 7.09 -66.25 -26.59
N ALA A 149 5.87 -66.76 -26.84
CA ALA A 149 4.67 -66.38 -26.10
C ALA A 149 4.67 -66.87 -24.64
N ALA A 150 5.44 -67.91 -24.30
CA ALA A 150 5.54 -68.41 -22.92
C ALA A 150 6.45 -67.53 -22.05
N SER A 151 7.56 -67.03 -22.60
CA SER A 151 8.47 -66.12 -21.90
C SER A 151 7.84 -64.73 -21.71
N LEU A 152 7.16 -64.22 -22.75
CA LEU A 152 6.40 -62.97 -22.70
C LEU A 152 5.23 -63.03 -21.70
N ARG A 153 4.50 -64.16 -21.63
CA ARG A 153 3.39 -64.32 -20.65
C ARG A 153 3.87 -64.23 -19.20
N ASN A 154 5.03 -64.82 -18.88
CA ASN A 154 5.58 -64.76 -17.53
C ASN A 154 6.12 -63.36 -17.18
N MET A 155 6.78 -62.67 -18.13
CA MET A 155 7.24 -61.28 -17.93
C MET A 155 6.09 -60.29 -17.82
N ILE A 156 5.03 -60.45 -18.61
CA ILE A 156 3.84 -59.61 -18.55
C ILE A 156 3.10 -59.85 -17.25
N SER A 157 2.96 -61.10 -16.80
CA SER A 157 2.27 -61.44 -15.55
C SER A 157 2.94 -60.81 -14.31
N THR A 158 4.27 -60.86 -14.22
CA THR A 158 5.02 -60.24 -13.10
C THR A 158 4.99 -58.72 -13.16
N SER A 159 5.23 -58.13 -14.34
CA SER A 159 5.16 -56.68 -14.54
C SER A 159 3.77 -56.11 -14.26
N PHE A 160 2.71 -56.79 -14.71
CA PHE A 160 1.34 -56.38 -14.48
C PHE A 160 0.94 -56.51 -13.01
N SER A 161 1.40 -57.56 -12.31
CA SER A 161 1.17 -57.71 -10.86
C SER A 161 1.83 -56.57 -10.06
N ASP A 162 3.03 -56.14 -10.41
CA ASP A 162 3.73 -55.06 -9.70
C ASP A 162 3.11 -53.68 -9.98
N VAL A 163 2.69 -53.42 -11.23
CA VAL A 163 1.94 -52.21 -11.59
C VAL A 163 0.60 -52.16 -10.86
N VAL A 164 -0.17 -53.27 -10.87
CA VAL A 164 -1.47 -53.34 -10.20
C VAL A 164 -1.32 -53.15 -8.68
N LYS A 165 -0.29 -53.73 -8.04
CA LYS A 165 -0.05 -53.52 -6.61
C LYS A 165 0.31 -52.07 -6.29
N LYS A 166 1.18 -51.45 -7.09
CA LYS A 166 1.59 -50.06 -6.90
C LYS A 166 0.42 -49.10 -7.09
N ASP A 167 -0.39 -49.30 -8.11
CA ASP A 167 -1.56 -48.46 -8.39
C ASP A 167 -2.66 -48.67 -7.34
N LEU A 168 -2.87 -49.91 -6.87
CA LEU A 168 -3.81 -50.20 -5.78
C LEU A 168 -3.38 -49.57 -4.45
N ASP A 169 -2.07 -49.54 -4.14
CA ASP A 169 -1.54 -48.87 -2.95
C ASP A 169 -1.69 -47.34 -3.02
N VAL A 170 -1.52 -46.75 -4.20
CA VAL A 170 -1.76 -45.32 -4.43
C VAL A 170 -3.24 -44.99 -4.24
N VAL A 171 -4.14 -45.75 -4.89
CA VAL A 171 -5.59 -45.59 -4.75
C VAL A 171 -6.02 -45.77 -3.29
N SER A 172 -5.47 -46.75 -2.58
CA SER A 172 -5.77 -46.98 -1.16
C SER A 172 -5.38 -45.78 -0.29
N LYS A 173 -4.19 -45.21 -0.50
CA LYS A 173 -3.73 -44.00 0.21
C LYS A 173 -4.61 -42.79 -0.09
N GLU A 174 -5.00 -42.59 -1.35
CA GLU A 174 -5.89 -41.50 -1.76
C GLU A 174 -7.29 -41.67 -1.13
N VAL A 175 -7.86 -42.87 -1.16
CA VAL A 175 -9.16 -43.16 -0.54
C VAL A 175 -9.14 -42.90 0.97
N ILE A 176 -8.07 -43.28 1.66
CA ILE A 176 -7.88 -42.97 3.09
C ILE A 176 -7.80 -41.46 3.31
N SER A 177 -7.09 -40.73 2.44
CA SER A 177 -6.98 -39.27 2.51
C SER A 177 -8.34 -38.59 2.33
N VAL A 178 -9.07 -38.94 1.26
CA VAL A 178 -10.41 -38.43 0.97
C VAL A 178 -11.36 -38.72 2.13
N ARG A 179 -11.31 -39.94 2.68
CA ARG A 179 -12.11 -40.31 3.85
C ARG A 179 -11.84 -39.39 5.04
N ARG A 180 -10.56 -39.13 5.38
CA ARG A 180 -10.22 -38.18 6.45
C ARG A 180 -10.74 -36.78 6.16
N THR A 181 -10.60 -36.28 4.92
CA THR A 181 -11.10 -34.96 4.54
C THR A 181 -12.61 -34.85 4.71
N ILE A 182 -13.37 -35.89 4.34
CA ILE A 182 -14.82 -35.95 4.53
C ILE A 182 -15.17 -35.96 6.02
N GLU A 183 -14.48 -36.78 6.82
CA GLU A 183 -14.69 -36.84 8.28
C GLU A 183 -14.45 -35.46 8.92
N MET A 184 -13.35 -34.78 8.56
CA MET A 184 -13.06 -33.42 9.02
C MET A 184 -14.12 -32.40 8.57
N ALA A 185 -14.56 -32.45 7.30
CA ALA A 185 -15.58 -31.54 6.78
C ALA A 185 -16.93 -31.73 7.50
N ASN A 186 -17.29 -32.97 7.80
CA ASN A 186 -18.48 -33.29 8.57
C ASN A 186 -18.40 -32.78 10.01
N GLU A 187 -17.25 -32.91 10.67
CA GLU A 187 -17.04 -32.34 12.01
C GLU A 187 -17.15 -30.81 12.02
N VAL A 188 -16.54 -30.14 11.04
CA VAL A 188 -16.63 -28.68 10.90
C VAL A 188 -18.09 -28.27 10.72
N LYS A 189 -18.82 -28.93 9.82
CA LYS A 189 -20.24 -28.64 9.57
C LYS A 189 -21.11 -28.87 10.81
N ALA A 190 -20.84 -29.91 11.59
CA ALA A 190 -21.57 -30.18 12.83
C ALA A 190 -21.33 -29.13 13.94
N ARG A 191 -20.23 -28.35 13.84
CA ARG A 191 -19.85 -27.32 14.82
C ARG A 191 -19.97 -25.89 14.32
N GLU A 192 -20.27 -25.70 13.03
CA GLU A 192 -20.26 -24.38 12.39
C GLU A 192 -21.24 -23.39 13.04
N ASN A 193 -22.37 -23.89 13.52
CA ASN A 193 -23.41 -23.12 14.20
C ASN A 193 -23.32 -23.23 15.72
N ASN A 194 -22.21 -23.71 16.26
CA ASN A 194 -22.01 -23.80 17.70
C ASN A 194 -21.13 -22.65 18.20
N ILE A 195 -21.34 -22.29 19.46
CA ILE A 195 -20.46 -21.42 20.23
C ILE A 195 -20.05 -22.11 21.53
N VAL A 196 -18.93 -21.67 22.09
CA VAL A 196 -18.43 -22.10 23.38
C VAL A 196 -18.37 -20.91 24.33
N LEU A 197 -19.01 -21.05 25.49
CA LEU A 197 -18.90 -20.10 26.60
C LEU A 197 -17.92 -20.66 27.63
N PHE A 198 -16.87 -19.90 27.93
CA PHE A 198 -15.91 -20.17 28.98
C PHE A 198 -16.21 -19.31 30.20
N ASN A 199 -15.86 -19.82 31.37
CA ASN A 199 -16.05 -19.15 32.68
C ASN A 199 -17.51 -18.82 33.02
N PHE A 200 -18.48 -19.48 32.38
CA PHE A 200 -19.88 -19.33 32.77
C PHE A 200 -20.18 -20.15 34.02
N SER A 201 -20.65 -19.48 35.09
CA SER A 201 -20.93 -20.10 36.39
C SER A 201 -21.82 -21.33 36.27
N GLU A 202 -21.51 -22.39 37.02
CA GLU A 202 -22.22 -23.68 36.96
C GLU A 202 -23.27 -23.78 38.06
N ASP A 203 -24.52 -24.04 37.67
CA ASP A 203 -25.60 -24.37 38.61
C ASP A 203 -25.60 -25.88 38.92
N LEU A 204 -26.03 -26.25 40.12
CA LEU A 204 -26.17 -27.65 40.52
C LEU A 204 -27.32 -28.33 39.77
N ASP A 205 -28.37 -27.59 39.47
CA ASP A 205 -29.53 -28.05 38.72
C ASP A 205 -29.32 -27.81 37.21
N VAL A 206 -29.33 -28.89 36.43
CA VAL A 206 -29.10 -28.84 34.98
C VAL A 206 -30.16 -28.02 34.25
N ALA A 207 -31.41 -28.01 34.71
CA ALA A 207 -32.47 -27.22 34.09
C ALA A 207 -32.27 -25.73 34.37
N LYS A 208 -31.91 -25.37 35.61
CA LYS A 208 -31.56 -23.99 35.98
C LYS A 208 -30.30 -23.52 35.29
N ASP A 209 -29.27 -24.36 35.20
CA ASP A 209 -28.02 -24.06 34.49
C ASP A 209 -28.29 -23.66 33.03
N ARG A 210 -29.12 -24.46 32.34
CA ARG A 210 -29.57 -24.16 30.98
C ARG A 210 -30.38 -22.85 30.90
N GLY A 211 -31.31 -22.65 31.83
CA GLY A 211 -32.12 -21.42 31.92
C GLY A 211 -31.25 -20.17 32.13
N ASN A 212 -30.22 -20.26 32.97
CA ASN A 212 -29.28 -19.18 33.23
C ASN A 212 -28.46 -18.83 31.98
N VAL A 213 -27.97 -19.83 31.25
CA VAL A 213 -27.25 -19.63 29.97
C VAL A 213 -28.17 -18.97 28.94
N LEU A 214 -29.40 -19.45 28.81
CA LEU A 214 -30.38 -18.89 27.88
C LEU A 214 -30.73 -17.44 28.22
N GLY A 215 -31.04 -17.15 29.48
CA GLY A 215 -31.34 -15.79 29.95
C GLY A 215 -30.17 -14.84 29.72
N PHE A 216 -28.93 -15.30 29.94
CA PHE A 216 -27.73 -14.54 29.61
C PHE A 216 -27.64 -14.20 28.11
N LEU A 217 -27.84 -15.17 27.23
CA LEU A 217 -27.78 -14.94 25.78
C LEU A 217 -28.89 -14.00 25.28
N ARG A 218 -30.09 -14.08 25.87
CA ARG A 218 -31.19 -13.15 25.59
C ARG A 218 -30.86 -11.73 26.02
N SER A 219 -30.33 -11.56 27.23
CA SER A 219 -29.91 -10.24 27.72
C SER A 219 -28.84 -9.62 26.83
N LEU A 220 -27.90 -10.42 26.30
CA LEU A 220 -26.85 -9.97 25.39
C LEU A 220 -27.42 -9.51 24.04
N THR A 221 -28.54 -10.10 23.61
CA THR A 221 -29.17 -9.87 22.31
C THR A 221 -30.39 -8.95 22.37
N ASP A 222 -30.65 -8.25 23.48
CA ASP A 222 -31.85 -7.42 23.67
C ASP A 222 -33.15 -8.20 23.47
N GLU A 223 -33.22 -9.43 24.02
CA GLU A 223 -34.39 -10.32 23.91
C GLU A 223 -34.77 -10.72 22.47
N SER A 224 -33.88 -10.49 21.50
CA SER A 224 -34.15 -10.86 20.10
C SER A 224 -33.92 -12.35 19.81
N LEU A 225 -33.17 -13.06 20.65
CA LEU A 225 -32.92 -14.50 20.54
C LEU A 225 -34.10 -15.30 21.12
N LYS A 226 -34.68 -16.19 20.31
CA LYS A 226 -35.81 -17.05 20.71
C LYS A 226 -35.35 -18.44 21.14
N ASP A 227 -36.22 -19.19 21.82
CA ASP A 227 -35.92 -20.58 22.20
C ASP A 227 -35.79 -21.48 20.98
N ASP A 228 -36.62 -21.26 19.96
CA ASP A 228 -36.60 -22.01 18.71
C ASP A 228 -35.28 -21.82 17.93
N ASP A 229 -34.51 -20.78 18.25
CA ASP A 229 -33.20 -20.54 17.63
C ASP A 229 -32.10 -21.46 18.19
N ILE A 230 -32.35 -22.13 19.31
CA ILE A 230 -31.37 -22.95 20.04
C ILE A 230 -31.79 -24.43 19.99
N LEU A 231 -30.94 -25.26 19.39
CA LEU A 231 -31.14 -26.71 19.34
C LEU A 231 -30.78 -27.39 20.66
N LYS A 232 -29.66 -26.98 21.28
CA LYS A 232 -29.14 -27.66 22.47
C LYS A 232 -28.17 -26.79 23.25
N ILE A 233 -28.25 -26.88 24.58
CA ILE A 233 -27.27 -26.32 25.52
C ILE A 233 -26.77 -27.45 26.43
N PHE A 234 -25.45 -27.61 26.50
CA PHE A 234 -24.82 -28.62 27.36
C PHE A 234 -23.41 -28.24 27.78
N ARG A 235 -22.97 -28.72 28.94
CA ARG A 235 -21.58 -28.57 29.41
C ARG A 235 -20.69 -29.68 28.85
N GLN A 236 -19.46 -29.32 28.52
CA GLN A 236 -18.46 -30.26 28.04
C GLN A 236 -17.88 -31.09 29.18
N GLY A 237 -17.74 -32.40 28.98
CA GLY A 237 -17.13 -33.33 29.94
C GLY A 237 -18.04 -33.74 31.11
N LYS A 238 -17.55 -34.64 31.97
CA LYS A 238 -18.24 -35.06 33.19
C LYS A 238 -18.02 -34.04 34.30
N LYS A 239 -18.98 -33.89 35.22
CA LYS A 239 -18.83 -33.03 36.39
C LYS A 239 -17.69 -33.56 37.27
N PRO A 240 -16.68 -32.75 37.59
CA PRO A 240 -15.59 -33.18 38.44
C PRO A 240 -16.07 -33.33 39.90
N SER A 241 -15.49 -34.29 40.60
CA SER A 241 -15.76 -34.58 42.01
C SER A 241 -15.06 -33.60 42.97
N VAL A 242 -14.16 -32.77 42.46
CA VAL A 242 -13.30 -31.83 43.20
C VAL A 242 -13.59 -30.41 42.69
N PRO A 243 -13.45 -29.35 43.52
CA PRO A 243 -13.62 -27.97 43.05
C PRO A 243 -12.72 -27.68 41.84
N SER A 244 -13.33 -27.36 40.71
CA SER A 244 -12.65 -27.05 39.46
C SER A 244 -13.21 -25.76 38.87
N PRO A 245 -12.49 -25.10 37.94
CA PRO A 245 -13.08 -24.04 37.14
C PRO A 245 -14.36 -24.53 36.42
N PRO A 246 -15.31 -23.62 36.13
CA PRO A 246 -16.56 -23.98 35.47
C PRO A 246 -16.31 -24.63 34.11
N ARG A 247 -17.04 -25.71 33.83
CA ARG A 247 -16.89 -26.42 32.54
C ARG A 247 -17.38 -25.55 31.39
N PRO A 248 -16.72 -25.58 30.21
CA PRO A 248 -17.20 -24.88 29.03
C PRO A 248 -18.62 -25.30 28.66
N VAL A 249 -19.45 -24.34 28.29
CA VAL A 249 -20.82 -24.56 27.80
C VAL A 249 -20.79 -24.51 26.28
N ILE A 250 -21.34 -25.53 25.63
CA ILE A 250 -21.57 -25.55 24.19
C ILE A 250 -23.04 -25.24 23.94
N VAL A 251 -23.27 -24.29 23.04
CA VAL A 251 -24.61 -23.89 22.59
C VAL A 251 -24.69 -24.14 21.09
N ASN A 252 -25.65 -24.99 20.69
CA ASN A 252 -25.92 -25.33 19.30
C ASN A 252 -27.10 -24.50 18.81
N PHE A 253 -26.89 -23.69 17.78
CA PHE A 253 -27.94 -22.92 17.14
C PHE A 253 -28.55 -23.68 15.96
N ILE A 254 -29.82 -23.38 15.66
CA ILE A 254 -30.52 -23.97 14.51
C ILE A 254 -29.94 -23.51 13.17
N ASN A 255 -29.39 -22.29 13.12
CA ASN A 255 -28.82 -21.71 11.92
C ASN A 255 -27.70 -20.70 12.24
N LEU A 256 -26.98 -20.31 11.20
CA LEU A 256 -25.90 -19.33 11.29
C LEU A 256 -26.39 -17.95 11.72
N SER A 257 -27.61 -17.54 11.35
CA SER A 257 -28.16 -16.23 11.68
C SER A 257 -28.31 -16.03 13.19
N ALA A 258 -28.81 -17.04 13.91
CA ALA A 258 -28.93 -17.05 15.37
C ALA A 258 -27.55 -16.96 16.05
N LYS A 259 -26.57 -17.73 15.54
CA LYS A 259 -25.18 -17.64 16.01
C LYS A 259 -24.60 -16.23 15.81
N VAL A 260 -24.75 -15.67 14.60
CA VAL A 260 -24.20 -14.36 14.23
C VAL A 260 -24.85 -13.24 15.05
N LEU A 261 -26.13 -13.36 15.41
CA LEU A 261 -26.83 -12.42 16.28
C LEU A 261 -26.10 -12.28 17.63
N VAL A 262 -25.72 -13.40 18.25
CA VAL A 262 -24.93 -13.42 19.49
C VAL A 262 -23.52 -12.88 19.25
N MET A 263 -22.81 -13.38 18.23
CA MET A 263 -21.42 -13.00 17.95
C MET A 263 -21.24 -11.51 17.64
N ARG A 264 -22.22 -10.88 16.99
CA ARG A 264 -22.21 -9.43 16.72
C ARG A 264 -22.44 -8.58 17.95
N ARG A 265 -22.98 -9.14 19.03
CA ARG A 265 -23.30 -8.42 20.28
C ARG A 265 -22.26 -8.64 21.38
N LEU A 266 -21.18 -9.38 21.12
CA LEU A 266 -20.11 -9.62 22.11
C LEU A 266 -19.46 -8.34 22.66
N PHE A 267 -19.47 -7.23 21.91
CA PHE A 267 -18.96 -5.94 22.41
C PHE A 267 -19.70 -5.46 23.66
N ARG A 268 -20.94 -5.92 23.88
CA ARG A 268 -21.75 -5.58 25.06
C ARG A 268 -21.32 -6.33 26.31
N LEU A 269 -20.53 -7.40 26.21
CA LEU A 269 -19.99 -8.09 27.39
C LEU A 269 -19.24 -7.12 28.31
N ALA A 270 -18.55 -6.12 27.74
CA ALA A 270 -17.86 -5.08 28.51
C ALA A 270 -18.82 -4.14 29.29
N LEU A 271 -20.09 -4.10 28.92
CA LEU A 271 -21.13 -3.26 29.52
C LEU A 271 -21.95 -4.00 30.59
N LEU A 272 -21.75 -5.32 30.74
CA LEU A 272 -22.45 -6.14 31.72
C LEU A 272 -21.78 -6.04 33.10
N ASP A 273 -22.50 -6.56 34.09
CA ASP A 273 -22.03 -6.69 35.47
C ASP A 273 -20.70 -7.45 35.55
N GLU A 274 -19.94 -7.17 36.61
CA GLU A 274 -18.57 -7.64 36.78
C GLU A 274 -18.41 -9.16 36.63
N LYS A 275 -19.36 -9.94 37.16
CA LYS A 275 -19.37 -11.41 37.03
C LYS A 275 -19.59 -11.90 35.58
N MET A 276 -20.30 -11.13 34.77
CA MET A 276 -20.60 -11.47 33.37
C MET A 276 -19.51 -11.01 32.40
N ARG A 277 -18.65 -10.05 32.82
CA ARG A 277 -17.47 -9.61 32.05
C ARG A 277 -16.40 -10.70 31.92
N GLU A 278 -16.35 -11.63 32.86
CA GLU A 278 -15.37 -12.72 32.85
C GLU A 278 -15.74 -13.85 31.88
N VAL A 279 -17.00 -13.87 31.40
CA VAL A 279 -17.47 -14.84 30.42
C VAL A 279 -16.84 -14.55 29.07
N LYS A 280 -16.18 -15.56 28.49
CA LYS A 280 -15.60 -15.49 27.15
C LYS A 280 -16.42 -16.34 26.20
N ILE A 281 -16.75 -15.79 25.04
CA ILE A 281 -17.52 -16.49 24.01
C ILE A 281 -16.63 -16.64 22.77
N SER A 282 -16.58 -17.84 22.21
CA SER A 282 -15.85 -18.12 20.97
C SER A 282 -16.62 -19.08 20.07
N ASP A 283 -16.14 -19.21 18.83
CA ASP A 283 -16.56 -20.28 17.93
C ASP A 283 -16.13 -21.66 18.47
N ASP A 284 -16.96 -22.68 18.24
CA ASP A 284 -16.61 -24.08 18.52
C ASP A 284 -15.76 -24.67 17.39
N LEU A 285 -14.50 -24.24 17.33
CA LEU A 285 -13.56 -24.71 16.32
C LEU A 285 -13.10 -26.14 16.60
N THR A 286 -12.79 -26.91 15.54
CA THR A 286 -12.10 -28.21 15.67
C THR A 286 -10.67 -28.03 16.17
N THR A 287 -10.04 -29.12 16.63
CA THR A 287 -8.65 -29.08 17.12
C THR A 287 -7.70 -28.53 16.06
N ASP A 288 -7.84 -28.98 14.81
CA ASP A 288 -6.99 -28.53 13.70
C ASP A 288 -7.23 -27.06 13.36
N GLN A 289 -8.49 -26.59 13.36
CA GLN A 289 -8.81 -25.18 13.16
C GLN A 289 -8.21 -24.30 14.26
N ARG A 290 -8.24 -24.75 15.52
CA ARG A 290 -7.61 -24.03 16.64
C ARG A 290 -6.10 -23.95 16.47
N LEU A 291 -5.44 -25.04 16.08
CA LEU A 291 -4.00 -25.07 15.85
C LEU A 291 -3.60 -24.14 14.70
N GLN A 292 -4.36 -24.15 13.60
CA GLN A 292 -4.15 -23.24 12.48
C GLN A 292 -4.33 -21.78 12.90
N LEU A 293 -5.38 -21.46 13.66
CA LEU A 293 -5.62 -20.10 14.15
C LEU A 293 -4.51 -19.64 15.10
N ILE A 294 -4.06 -20.50 16.02
CA ILE A 294 -2.93 -20.22 16.93
C ILE A 294 -1.67 -19.92 16.12
N LYS A 295 -1.39 -20.72 15.09
CA LYS A 295 -0.24 -20.52 14.19
C LYS A 295 -0.31 -19.15 13.49
N LEU A 296 -1.45 -18.80 12.90
CA LEU A 296 -1.66 -17.52 12.24
C LEU A 296 -1.49 -16.34 13.21
N VAL A 297 -2.05 -16.43 14.42
CA VAL A 297 -1.92 -15.40 15.44
C VAL A 297 -0.46 -15.24 15.90
N LEU A 298 0.29 -16.33 16.05
CA LEU A 298 1.70 -16.28 16.41
C LEU A 298 2.55 -15.66 15.29
N GLU A 299 2.28 -16.02 14.03
CA GLU A 299 2.94 -15.44 12.86
C GLU A 299 2.66 -13.93 12.75
N GLU A 300 1.43 -13.48 13.03
CA GLU A 300 1.09 -12.06 13.05
C GLU A 300 1.77 -11.31 14.20
N LYS A 301 1.74 -11.86 15.43
CA LYS A 301 2.46 -11.25 16.57
C LYS A 301 3.97 -11.14 16.33
N THR A 302 4.54 -12.13 15.63
CA THR A 302 5.96 -12.11 15.24
C THR A 302 6.23 -11.02 14.20
N ARG A 303 5.30 -10.74 13.29
CA ARG A 303 5.38 -9.61 12.36
C ARG A 303 5.18 -8.26 13.08
N GLU A 304 4.21 -8.16 13.98
CA GLU A 304 3.96 -6.98 14.81
C GLU A 304 5.20 -6.57 15.62
N SER A 305 5.91 -7.54 16.21
CA SER A 305 7.17 -7.28 16.94
C SER A 305 8.32 -6.78 16.05
N LYS A 306 8.23 -6.97 14.74
CA LYS A 306 9.26 -6.57 13.76
C LYS A 306 8.93 -5.24 13.09
N ASP A 307 7.65 -4.94 12.86
CA ASP A 307 7.22 -3.80 12.04
C ASP A 307 6.74 -2.58 12.84
N GLY A 308 6.68 -2.62 14.17
CA GLY A 308 6.42 -1.44 15.02
C GLY A 308 5.10 -0.71 14.73
N HIS A 309 4.16 -1.35 14.03
CA HIS A 309 2.88 -0.76 13.65
C HIS A 309 1.82 -1.07 14.71
N PHE A 310 1.26 -0.03 15.30
CA PHE A 310 0.14 -0.12 16.23
C PHE A 310 -1.19 -0.17 15.48
N LEU A 311 -1.98 -1.23 15.66
CA LEU A 311 -3.39 -1.24 15.25
C LEU A 311 -4.21 -0.43 16.26
N TYR A 312 -4.62 0.78 15.88
CA TYR A 312 -5.54 1.58 16.69
C TYR A 312 -7.00 1.15 16.44
N ARG A 313 -7.71 0.91 17.54
CA ARG A 313 -9.12 0.48 17.63
C ARG A 313 -10.05 1.41 16.82
N ASN A 314 -11.11 0.83 16.26
CA ASN A 314 -12.26 1.37 15.49
C ASN A 314 -12.90 2.73 15.94
N VAL A 315 -12.13 3.80 16.16
CA VAL A 315 -12.65 5.09 16.68
C VAL A 315 -12.72 6.18 15.61
N PHE A 316 -12.04 6.04 14.47
CA PHE A 316 -12.11 7.03 13.40
C PHE A 316 -13.33 6.77 12.51
N LYS A 317 -14.34 7.63 12.65
CA LYS A 317 -15.41 7.75 11.64
C LYS A 317 -14.84 8.52 10.46
N VAL A 318 -14.50 7.80 9.41
CA VAL A 318 -13.90 8.33 8.17
C VAL A 318 -15.01 8.55 7.14
N LYS A 319 -15.04 9.73 6.51
CA LYS A 319 -15.95 10.06 5.41
C LYS A 319 -15.14 10.60 4.24
N LYS A 320 -15.27 9.97 3.07
CA LYS A 320 -14.75 10.51 1.81
C LYS A 320 -15.52 11.78 1.46
N ILE A 321 -14.80 12.83 1.05
CA ILE A 321 -15.40 14.06 0.54
C ILE A 321 -15.37 14.01 -0.98
N GLU A 322 -16.50 14.35 -1.60
CA GLU A 322 -16.57 14.57 -3.03
C GLU A 322 -15.96 15.94 -3.33
N LEU A 323 -14.90 15.94 -4.13
CA LEU A 323 -14.18 17.14 -4.55
C LEU A 323 -14.66 17.57 -5.94
N PRO A 324 -14.55 18.86 -6.30
CA PRO A 324 -14.79 19.31 -7.65
C PRO A 324 -13.86 18.59 -8.64
N VAL A 325 -14.37 18.34 -9.84
CA VAL A 325 -13.57 17.74 -10.92
C VAL A 325 -12.54 18.76 -11.38
N VAL A 326 -11.27 18.41 -11.19
CA VAL A 326 -10.09 19.17 -11.63
C VAL A 326 -9.41 18.39 -12.74
N ASN A 327 -8.84 19.09 -13.73
CA ASN A 327 -8.23 18.45 -14.89
C ASN A 327 -6.69 18.48 -14.83
N SER A 328 -6.13 19.37 -14.00
CA SER A 328 -4.68 19.59 -13.92
C SER A 328 -3.96 18.66 -12.93
N PHE A 329 -4.69 18.04 -12.00
CA PHE A 329 -4.16 17.10 -11.02
C PHE A 329 -5.25 16.15 -10.51
N GLU A 330 -4.83 15.02 -9.97
CA GLU A 330 -5.71 14.10 -9.25
C GLU A 330 -5.77 14.49 -7.78
N SER A 331 -6.96 14.43 -7.17
CA SER A 331 -7.09 14.71 -5.74
C SER A 331 -8.07 13.79 -5.02
N LEU A 332 -7.76 13.53 -3.75
CA LEU A 332 -8.59 12.73 -2.86
C LEU A 332 -8.64 13.38 -1.49
N ALA A 333 -9.86 13.69 -1.02
CA ALA A 333 -10.07 14.21 0.32
C ALA A 333 -10.80 13.21 1.22
N ILE A 334 -10.28 13.07 2.43
CA ILE A 334 -10.87 12.24 3.47
C ILE A 334 -10.99 13.09 4.75
N LYS A 335 -12.19 13.12 5.32
CA LYS A 335 -12.47 13.79 6.60
C LYS A 335 -12.68 12.76 7.70
N PHE A 336 -12.04 12.98 8.84
CA PHE A 336 -12.23 12.17 10.03
C PHE A 336 -12.28 13.04 11.28
N ARG A 337 -12.96 12.54 12.31
CA ARG A 337 -13.10 13.24 13.59
C ARG A 337 -12.16 12.61 14.62
N CYS A 338 -11.38 13.45 15.28
CA CYS A 338 -10.56 13.09 16.44
C CYS A 338 -11.07 13.87 17.66
N GLY A 339 -11.83 13.21 18.53
CA GLY A 339 -12.50 13.87 19.65
C GLY A 339 -13.53 14.92 19.20
N LYS A 340 -13.33 16.19 19.59
CA LYS A 340 -14.16 17.33 19.16
C LYS A 340 -13.68 18.02 17.88
N LYS A 341 -12.48 17.68 17.39
CA LYS A 341 -11.83 18.32 16.25
C LYS A 341 -12.05 17.51 14.98
N THR A 342 -12.21 18.20 13.87
CA THR A 342 -12.33 17.63 12.53
C THR A 342 -11.03 17.86 11.77
N ILE A 343 -10.49 16.77 11.22
CA ILE A 343 -9.26 16.78 10.43
C ILE A 343 -9.62 16.31 9.02
N LEU A 344 -9.09 17.02 8.02
CA LEU A 344 -9.25 16.70 6.63
C LEU A 344 -7.88 16.44 6.02
N LEU A 345 -7.71 15.25 5.46
CA LEU A 345 -6.53 14.85 4.70
C LEU A 345 -6.82 15.03 3.22
N LEU A 346 -6.07 15.91 2.56
CA LEU A 346 -6.14 16.15 1.12
C LEU A 346 -4.86 15.61 0.48
N ALA A 347 -5.00 14.56 -0.33
CA ALA A 347 -3.94 14.05 -1.18
C ALA A 347 -4.07 14.66 -2.58
N VAL A 348 -2.99 15.28 -3.09
CA VAL A 348 -2.92 15.86 -4.44
C VAL A 348 -1.78 15.19 -5.21
N TYR A 349 -2.05 14.69 -6.40
CA TYR A 349 -1.06 14.10 -7.28
C TYR A 349 -1.09 14.76 -8.66
N ARG A 350 0.05 15.27 -9.10
CA ARG A 350 0.22 15.83 -10.44
C ARG A 350 1.30 15.03 -11.18
N PRO A 351 1.03 14.53 -12.39
CA PRO A 351 2.04 13.82 -13.17
C PRO A 351 3.14 14.76 -13.65
N GLY A 352 4.41 14.45 -13.33
CA GLY A 352 5.59 15.24 -13.74
C GLY A 352 5.86 15.24 -15.25
N SER A 353 5.23 14.36 -16.02
CA SER A 353 5.35 14.28 -17.48
C SER A 353 4.65 15.41 -18.24
N VAL A 354 3.75 16.16 -17.59
CA VAL A 354 3.01 17.26 -18.19
C VAL A 354 3.68 18.59 -17.82
N PRO A 355 3.73 19.62 -18.68
CA PRO A 355 4.20 20.95 -18.30
C PRO A 355 3.23 21.65 -17.34
N ILE A 356 3.74 22.40 -16.36
CA ILE A 356 2.89 23.15 -15.42
C ILE A 356 2.22 24.32 -16.15
N THR A 357 0.92 24.45 -15.96
CA THR A 357 0.09 25.52 -16.54
C THR A 357 -0.44 26.44 -15.44
N PRO A 358 -0.75 27.71 -15.72
CA PRO A 358 -1.39 28.60 -14.74
C PRO A 358 -2.70 28.02 -14.17
N ALA A 359 -3.46 27.29 -15.00
CA ALA A 359 -4.69 26.61 -14.60
C ALA A 359 -4.51 25.64 -13.42
N PHE A 360 -3.32 25.04 -13.25
CA PHE A 360 -3.02 24.22 -12.08
C PHE A 360 -3.11 25.01 -10.77
N PHE A 361 -2.57 26.23 -10.75
CA PHE A 361 -2.59 27.08 -9.56
C PHE A 361 -3.99 27.62 -9.27
N ASP A 362 -4.75 27.96 -10.30
CA ASP A 362 -6.15 28.40 -10.16
C ASP A 362 -7.04 27.27 -9.60
N GLU A 363 -6.89 26.05 -10.14
CA GLU A 363 -7.62 24.86 -9.68
C GLU A 363 -7.22 24.48 -8.25
N LEU A 364 -5.92 24.51 -7.91
CA LEU A 364 -5.43 24.19 -6.57
C LEU A 364 -5.90 25.22 -5.53
N THR A 365 -5.86 26.51 -5.87
CA THR A 365 -6.34 27.59 -5.00
C THR A 365 -7.82 27.44 -4.71
N SER A 366 -8.63 27.25 -5.76
CA SER A 366 -10.07 27.02 -5.65
C SER A 366 -10.40 25.81 -4.77
N LEU A 367 -9.63 24.73 -4.90
CA LEU A 367 -9.80 23.52 -4.11
C LEU A 367 -9.46 23.74 -2.62
N LEU A 368 -8.36 24.43 -2.33
CA LEU A 368 -7.93 24.71 -0.96
C LEU A 368 -8.92 25.64 -0.25
N GLU A 369 -9.44 26.66 -0.93
CA GLU A 369 -10.46 27.57 -0.37
C GLU A 369 -11.72 26.83 0.07
N GLN A 370 -12.20 25.87 -0.74
CA GLN A 370 -13.36 25.04 -0.40
C GLN A 370 -13.06 24.12 0.79
N ILE A 371 -11.87 23.54 0.84
CA ILE A 371 -11.48 22.56 1.85
C ILE A 371 -11.23 23.18 3.22
N LEU A 372 -10.70 24.40 3.25
CA LEU A 372 -10.45 25.16 4.49
C LEU A 372 -11.74 25.43 5.28
N LEU A 373 -12.90 25.46 4.62
CA LEU A 373 -14.21 25.63 5.28
C LEU A 373 -14.76 24.33 5.88
N LEU A 374 -14.19 23.18 5.52
CA LEU A 374 -14.77 21.87 5.84
C LEU A 374 -14.18 21.22 7.10
N ALA A 375 -13.06 21.71 7.63
CA ALA A 375 -12.40 21.11 8.79
C ALA A 375 -11.60 22.13 9.62
N ASP A 376 -11.40 21.79 10.89
CA ASP A 376 -10.58 22.59 11.82
C ASP A 376 -9.09 22.52 11.47
N TYR A 377 -8.65 21.41 10.86
CA TYR A 377 -7.28 21.18 10.42
C TYR A 377 -7.29 20.52 9.04
N VAL A 378 -6.43 21.02 8.15
CA VAL A 378 -6.19 20.46 6.82
C VAL A 378 -4.76 19.96 6.75
N ILE A 379 -4.58 18.71 6.36
CA ILE A 379 -3.29 18.09 6.07
C ILE A 379 -3.21 17.92 4.57
N LEU A 380 -2.33 18.69 3.93
CA LEU A 380 -2.00 18.53 2.51
C LEU A 380 -0.90 17.49 2.37
N THR A 381 -1.08 16.52 1.49
CA THR A 381 -0.12 15.46 1.19
C THR A 381 -0.16 15.11 -0.29
N GLY A 382 0.81 14.32 -0.76
CA GLY A 382 0.94 13.92 -2.16
C GLY A 382 2.12 14.59 -2.88
N ASP A 383 2.18 14.40 -4.19
CA ASP A 383 3.31 14.80 -5.03
C ASP A 383 2.83 15.74 -6.13
N LEU A 384 3.29 16.99 -6.05
CA LEU A 384 2.91 18.05 -6.97
C LEU A 384 3.82 18.11 -8.21
N ASN A 385 4.96 17.40 -8.23
CA ASN A 385 5.94 17.40 -9.34
C ASN A 385 6.17 18.79 -9.97
N VAL A 386 6.37 19.81 -9.12
CA VAL A 386 6.67 21.18 -9.56
C VAL A 386 8.17 21.42 -9.47
N HIS A 387 8.83 21.38 -10.63
CA HIS A 387 10.27 21.66 -10.75
C HIS A 387 10.51 23.17 -10.75
N LEU A 388 11.13 23.68 -9.68
CA LEU A 388 11.43 25.11 -9.49
C LEU A 388 12.76 25.53 -10.13
N GLU A 389 13.55 24.59 -10.68
CA GLU A 389 14.92 24.82 -11.18
C GLU A 389 15.07 25.56 -12.54
N LYS A 390 14.01 26.08 -13.17
CA LYS A 390 14.08 26.57 -14.58
C LYS A 390 14.90 27.85 -14.83
N LYS A 391 15.24 28.68 -13.84
CA LYS A 391 15.94 29.97 -14.10
C LYS A 391 17.44 29.81 -14.39
N GLN A 392 18.14 28.88 -13.74
CA GLN A 392 19.60 28.72 -13.94
C GLN A 392 19.95 28.06 -15.29
N SER A 393 19.14 27.11 -15.75
CA SER A 393 19.39 26.44 -17.04
C SER A 393 19.22 27.40 -18.22
N LEU A 394 18.13 28.18 -18.25
CA LEU A 394 17.86 29.21 -19.27
C LEU A 394 18.91 30.33 -19.29
N LEU A 395 19.35 30.79 -18.11
CA LEU A 395 20.46 31.75 -18.02
C LEU A 395 21.77 31.15 -18.53
N SER A 396 22.04 29.88 -18.25
CA SER A 396 23.24 29.19 -18.74
C SER A 396 23.23 29.02 -20.27
N GLU A 397 22.07 28.71 -20.86
CA GLU A 397 21.89 28.55 -22.30
C GLU A 397 22.00 29.88 -23.02
N LYS A 398 21.33 30.94 -22.52
CA LYS A 398 21.46 32.29 -23.09
C LYS A 398 22.89 32.83 -22.94
N ARG A 399 23.59 32.54 -21.83
CA ARG A 399 25.02 32.88 -21.68
C ARG A 399 25.88 32.12 -22.68
N LYS A 400 25.68 30.82 -22.85
CA LYS A 400 26.43 30.02 -23.85
C LYS A 400 26.19 30.54 -25.26
N ALA A 401 24.96 30.86 -25.63
CA ALA A 401 24.61 31.42 -26.93
C ALA A 401 25.25 32.81 -27.15
N TYR A 402 25.20 33.69 -26.14
CA TYR A 402 25.84 35.00 -26.19
C TYR A 402 27.35 34.91 -26.38
N TRP A 403 28.03 34.05 -25.59
CA TRP A 403 29.47 33.85 -25.70
C TRP A 403 29.87 33.18 -27.01
N GLY A 404 29.08 32.21 -27.49
CA GLY A 404 29.28 31.58 -28.80
C GLY A 404 29.22 32.59 -29.94
N ASN A 405 28.18 33.44 -29.98
CA ASN A 405 28.01 34.46 -31.01
C ASN A 405 29.13 35.53 -30.94
N MET A 406 29.56 35.92 -29.74
CA MET A 406 30.71 36.82 -29.55
C MET A 406 32.02 36.27 -30.11
N ILE A 407 32.25 34.95 -29.96
CA ILE A 407 33.43 34.27 -30.50
C ILE A 407 33.35 34.21 -32.03
N GLU A 408 32.18 33.90 -32.61
CA GLU A 408 31.99 33.86 -34.06
C GLU A 408 32.19 35.23 -34.72
N ILE A 409 31.54 36.29 -34.18
CA ILE A 409 31.64 37.66 -34.70
C ILE A 409 33.09 38.19 -34.69
N ASN A 410 33.90 37.77 -33.71
CA ASN A 410 35.28 38.23 -33.57
C ASN A 410 36.32 37.18 -33.98
N GLY A 411 35.90 36.08 -34.62
CA GLY A 411 36.78 34.96 -34.98
C GLY A 411 37.96 35.34 -35.88
N SER A 412 37.83 36.43 -36.65
CA SER A 412 38.87 36.98 -37.51
C SER A 412 39.81 37.98 -36.82
N ASN A 413 39.53 38.39 -35.57
CA ASN A 413 40.40 39.31 -34.82
C ASN A 413 40.43 39.00 -33.31
N PRO A 414 41.36 38.13 -32.88
CA PRO A 414 41.50 37.71 -31.48
C PRO A 414 41.79 38.85 -30.49
N LYS A 415 42.50 39.91 -30.94
CA LYS A 415 42.77 41.10 -30.10
C LYS A 415 41.49 41.88 -29.80
N LYS A 416 40.58 41.98 -30.78
CA LYS A 416 39.28 42.65 -30.62
C LYS A 416 38.34 41.84 -29.71
N LEU A 417 38.37 40.51 -29.82
CA LEU A 417 37.66 39.61 -28.91
C LEU A 417 38.14 39.80 -27.47
N TRP A 418 39.47 39.78 -27.24
CA TRP A 418 40.06 39.96 -25.91
C TRP A 418 39.73 41.32 -25.28
N MET A 419 39.78 42.41 -26.05
CA MET A 419 39.37 43.73 -25.57
C MET A 419 37.88 43.80 -25.22
N THR A 420 37.03 43.13 -25.98
CA THR A 420 35.57 43.12 -25.76
C THR A 420 35.22 42.30 -24.52
N ILE A 421 35.85 41.12 -24.34
CA ILE A 421 35.73 40.30 -23.14
C ILE A 421 36.20 41.07 -21.91
N ASN A 422 37.38 41.70 -21.96
CA ASN A 422 37.88 42.50 -20.83
C ASN A 422 36.98 43.69 -20.52
N ARG A 423 36.36 44.33 -21.51
CA ARG A 423 35.40 45.43 -21.26
C ARG A 423 34.15 44.95 -20.53
N VAL A 424 33.65 43.77 -20.87
CA VAL A 424 32.47 43.16 -20.21
C VAL A 424 32.82 42.74 -18.78
N LEU A 425 33.97 42.10 -18.58
CA LEU A 425 34.41 41.65 -17.25
C LEU A 425 34.79 42.83 -16.33
N CYS A 426 35.41 43.88 -16.86
CA CYS A 426 35.71 45.09 -16.07
C CYS A 426 34.44 45.85 -15.66
N LYS A 427 33.38 45.85 -16.50
CA LYS A 427 32.06 46.37 -16.10
C LYS A 427 31.41 45.55 -14.98
N MET A 428 31.72 44.25 -14.85
CA MET A 428 31.21 43.42 -13.74
C MET A 428 31.97 43.69 -12.43
N ASN A 429 33.23 44.12 -12.48
CA ASN A 429 34.04 44.45 -11.30
C ASN A 429 33.85 45.90 -10.79
N SER A 430 33.10 46.75 -11.50
CA SER A 430 32.86 48.15 -11.14
C SER A 430 31.42 48.44 -10.69
N VAL A 431 30.63 47.42 -10.36
CA VAL A 431 29.27 47.60 -9.80
C VAL A 431 29.29 47.23 -8.32
N ASP A 432 30.10 47.95 -7.56
CA ASP A 432 29.74 48.34 -6.21
C ASP A 432 29.49 49.86 -6.28
N SER A 433 28.26 50.27 -6.01
CA SER A 433 27.73 51.65 -6.00
C SER A 433 27.56 52.36 -7.36
N LEU A 434 26.33 52.33 -7.90
CA LEU A 434 25.52 53.51 -8.20
C LEU A 434 24.17 53.13 -8.81
N ASN A 435 23.13 53.79 -8.29
CA ASN A 435 21.74 53.75 -8.72
C ASN A 435 21.61 53.88 -10.24
N MET A 436 20.86 52.95 -10.86
CA MET A 436 20.25 53.20 -12.16
C MET A 436 18.88 53.83 -11.90
N SER A 437 18.86 55.16 -11.97
CA SER A 437 17.69 55.95 -12.33
C SER A 437 17.17 55.51 -13.70
N ASP A 438 15.85 55.32 -13.77
CA ASP A 438 14.92 55.59 -14.87
C ASP A 438 15.56 55.80 -16.25
N GLU A 439 15.43 54.81 -17.14
CA GLU A 439 15.15 54.97 -18.59
C GLU A 439 15.23 53.62 -19.35
N LEU A 440 14.63 52.56 -18.81
CA LEU A 440 14.21 51.42 -19.63
C LEU A 440 12.78 51.08 -19.25
N ASN A 441 11.86 51.74 -19.95
CA ASN A 441 10.43 51.52 -19.81
C ASN A 441 10.08 50.07 -20.18
N PHE A 442 9.23 49.47 -19.36
CA PHE A 442 8.61 48.16 -19.50
C PHE A 442 7.91 47.97 -20.87
N ASP A 443 7.49 49.05 -21.53
CA ASP A 443 6.83 49.01 -22.83
C ASP A 443 7.74 48.60 -24.01
N ASP A 444 9.06 48.79 -23.92
CA ASP A 444 9.99 48.40 -25.00
C ASP A 444 10.23 46.88 -25.04
N PHE A 445 9.99 46.16 -23.94
CA PHE A 445 10.10 44.70 -23.89
C PHE A 445 8.83 44.00 -24.40
N ALA A 446 7.70 44.71 -24.42
CA ALA A 446 6.41 44.16 -24.87
C ALA A 446 6.22 44.16 -26.40
N GLN A 447 7.09 44.82 -27.17
CA GLN A 447 7.00 44.85 -28.65
C GLN A 447 7.76 43.71 -29.38
N PHE A 448 8.33 42.74 -28.66
CA PHE A 448 9.02 41.59 -29.29
C PHE A 448 8.23 40.26 -29.22
N PHE A 449 6.98 40.27 -28.74
CA PHE A 449 6.04 39.14 -28.86
C PHE A 449 4.78 39.54 -29.61
#